data_AF-A0A1G9VM92-F1
#
_entry.id   AF-A0A1G9VM92-F1
#
_cell.length_a   1.000
_cell.length_b   1.000
_cell.length_c   1.000
_cell.angle_alpha   90.00
_cell.angle_beta   90.00
_cell.angle_gamma   90.00
#
_symmetry.space_group_name_H-M   'P 1'
#
loop_
_entity.id
_entity.type
_entity.pdbx_description
1 polymer ?
#
loop_
_entity_poly.entity_id
_entity_poly.type
_entity_poly.pdbx_seq_one_letter_code
_entity_poly.pdbx_strand_id
1 'polypeptide(L)'
;MTAPLADTVAEAVLAHPAVHRLDPGPFGALASYLPGRRVEGVRAAGPGEPVEIGVVLKLGGPVPEVVADLRARVREVAGDVPVDVTVTDVVLAGDD
;
A
#
# COMPACT_ATOMS: atom_id res chain seq x y z
N MET A 1 -15.59 -11.70 -12.22
CA MET A 1 -15.28 -11.80 -10.77
C MET A 1 -14.47 -10.56 -10.43
N THR A 2 -14.92 -9.72 -9.51
CA THR A 2 -14.14 -8.54 -9.09
C THR A 2 -12.91 -9.00 -8.32
N ALA A 3 -11.76 -8.39 -8.57
CA ALA A 3 -10.55 -8.68 -7.80
C ALA A 3 -10.78 -8.40 -6.30
N PRO A 4 -10.23 -9.22 -5.39
CA PRO A 4 -10.24 -8.92 -3.96
C PRO A 4 -9.69 -7.52 -3.67
N LEU A 5 -10.29 -6.81 -2.71
CA LEU A 5 -9.91 -5.42 -2.38
C LEU A 5 -8.40 -5.28 -2.10
N ALA A 6 -7.81 -6.26 -1.41
CA ALA A 6 -6.38 -6.27 -1.14
C ALA A 6 -5.52 -6.25 -2.41
N ASP A 7 -5.92 -6.95 -3.47
CA ASP A 7 -5.21 -6.93 -4.75
C ASP A 7 -5.34 -5.58 -5.45
N THR A 8 -6.55 -5.03 -5.46
CA THR A 8 -6.82 -3.71 -6.08
C THR A 8 -6.05 -2.60 -5.38
N VAL A 9 -5.96 -2.64 -4.04
CA VAL A 9 -5.16 -1.69 -3.25
C VAL A 9 -3.67 -1.87 -3.55
N ALA A 10 -3.17 -3.11 -3.58
CA ALA A 10 -1.77 -3.37 -3.88
C ALA A 10 -1.37 -2.86 -5.27
N GLU A 11 -2.21 -3.12 -6.28
CA GLU A 11 -2.02 -2.64 -7.65
C GLU A 11 -2.02 -1.10 -7.72
N ALA A 12 -3.00 -0.45 -7.08
CA ALA A 12 -3.12 1.00 -7.07
C ALA A 12 -1.90 1.69 -6.45
N VAL A 13 -1.36 1.11 -5.36
CA VAL A 13 -0.17 1.61 -4.66
C VAL A 13 1.10 1.36 -5.48
N LEU A 14 1.30 0.16 -6.01
CA LEU A 14 2.49 -0.18 -6.82
C LEU A 14 2.55 0.60 -8.15
N ALA A 15 1.41 1.05 -8.67
CA ALA A 15 1.36 1.90 -9.85
C ALA A 15 1.85 3.34 -9.60
N HIS A 16 2.08 3.74 -8.34
CA HIS A 16 2.58 5.08 -8.02
C HIS A 16 4.10 5.17 -8.25
N PRO A 17 4.62 6.17 -9.01
CA PRO A 17 6.03 6.21 -9.40
C PRO A 17 7.01 6.35 -8.23
N ALA A 18 6.57 6.93 -7.11
CA ALA A 18 7.37 7.04 -5.90
C ALA A 18 7.38 5.77 -5.03
N VAL A 19 6.62 4.72 -5.36
CA VAL A 19 6.63 3.45 -4.62
C VAL A 19 7.66 2.52 -5.26
N HIS A 20 8.63 2.06 -4.48
CA HIS A 20 9.59 1.05 -4.93
C HIS A 20 9.02 -0.36 -4.74
N ARG A 21 8.45 -0.65 -3.57
CA ARG A 21 7.74 -1.90 -3.27
C ARG A 21 6.76 -1.75 -2.11
N LEU A 22 5.85 -2.71 -1.99
CA LEU A 22 5.10 -2.95 -0.75
C LEU A 22 6.00 -3.65 0.26
N ASP A 23 5.77 -3.37 1.54
CA ASP A 23 6.55 -3.92 2.64
C ASP A 23 5.60 -4.52 3.69
N PRO A 24 5.72 -5.83 3.99
CA PRO A 24 4.85 -6.49 4.96
C PRO A 24 5.24 -6.21 6.42
N GLY A 25 6.22 -5.34 6.64
CA GLY A 25 6.76 -4.99 7.94
C GLY A 25 7.49 -6.15 8.62
N PRO A 26 7.92 -5.95 9.88
CA PRO A 26 8.59 -6.98 10.66
C PRO A 26 7.76 -8.26 10.74
N PHE A 27 8.41 -9.41 10.54
CA PHE A 27 7.81 -10.75 10.55
C PHE A 27 6.69 -10.98 9.53
N GLY A 28 6.54 -10.08 8.55
CA GLY A 28 5.49 -10.15 7.54
C GLY A 28 4.08 -10.00 8.12
N ALA A 29 3.93 -9.24 9.20
CA ALA A 29 2.68 -9.10 9.94
C ALA A 29 1.61 -8.30 9.17
N LEU A 30 2.03 -7.40 8.27
CA LEU A 30 1.13 -6.63 7.42
C LEU A 30 0.81 -7.40 6.15
N ALA A 31 -0.29 -8.15 6.16
CA ALA A 31 -0.75 -8.92 5.02
C ALA A 31 -2.27 -9.13 5.04
N SER A 32 -2.84 -9.35 3.86
CA SER A 32 -4.22 -9.81 3.66
C SER A 32 -4.21 -11.26 3.18
N TYR A 33 -4.96 -12.13 3.83
CA TYR A 33 -5.01 -13.56 3.52
C TYR A 33 -6.20 -13.86 2.60
N LEU A 34 -5.91 -14.46 1.45
CA LEU A 34 -6.88 -14.84 0.43
C LEU A 34 -6.85 -16.36 0.25
N PRO A 35 -7.86 -16.97 -0.41
CA PRO A 35 -7.82 -18.41 -0.69
C PRO A 35 -6.54 -18.81 -1.45
N GLY A 36 -5.67 -19.57 -0.78
CA GLY A 36 -4.44 -20.13 -1.35
C GLY A 36 -3.23 -19.19 -1.45
N ARG A 37 -3.35 -17.92 -1.03
CA ARG A 37 -2.23 -16.97 -1.07
C ARG A 37 -2.42 -15.80 -0.10
N ARG A 38 -1.42 -14.93 0.02
CA ARG A 38 -1.53 -13.65 0.74
C ARG A 38 -1.06 -12.49 -0.12
N VAL A 39 -1.56 -11.30 0.18
CA VAL A 39 -1.06 -10.03 -0.33
C VAL A 39 -0.23 -9.39 0.77
N GLU A 40 1.06 -9.22 0.52
CA GLU A 40 2.01 -8.64 1.47
C GLU A 40 1.99 -7.11 1.42
N GLY A 41 2.18 -6.46 2.57
CA GLY A 41 2.21 -5.01 2.71
C GLY A 41 0.87 -4.30 2.58
N VAL A 42 -0.24 -5.07 2.54
CA VAL A 42 -1.61 -4.53 2.51
C VAL A 42 -2.49 -5.31 3.48
N ARG A 43 -3.21 -4.61 4.34
CA ARG A 43 -4.31 -5.15 5.14
C ARG A 43 -5.61 -4.45 4.74
N ALA A 44 -6.52 -5.22 4.15
CA ALA A 44 -7.86 -4.77 3.79
C ALA A 44 -8.88 -5.85 4.18
N ALA A 45 -9.55 -5.65 5.32
CA ALA A 45 -10.47 -6.65 5.87
C ALA A 45 -11.80 -6.77 5.10
N GLY A 46 -12.17 -5.72 4.36
CA GLY A 46 -13.38 -5.70 3.54
C GLY A 46 -13.87 -4.27 3.26
N PRO A 47 -15.00 -4.12 2.54
CA PRO A 47 -15.59 -2.82 2.27
C PRO A 47 -15.98 -2.09 3.57
N GLY A 48 -15.64 -0.80 3.67
CA GLY A 48 -15.94 0.04 4.83
C GLY A 48 -15.00 -0.13 6.02
N GLU A 49 -14.09 -1.10 5.98
CA GLU A 49 -13.06 -1.29 7.00
C GLU A 49 -11.82 -0.44 6.70
N PRO A 50 -11.06 -0.02 7.74
CA PRO A 50 -9.79 0.67 7.55
C PRO A 50 -8.81 -0.15 6.70
N VAL A 51 -8.01 0.55 5.90
CA VAL A 51 -6.94 -0.03 5.09
C VAL A 51 -5.59 0.37 5.69
N GLU A 52 -4.67 -0.57 5.77
CA GLU A 52 -3.28 -0.31 6.17
C GLU A 52 -2.34 -0.75 5.06
N ILE A 53 -1.38 0.10 4.70
CA ILE A 53 -0.35 -0.20 3.70
C ILE A 53 1.05 0.11 4.25
N GLY A 54 1.99 -0.76 3.92
CA GLY A 54 3.41 -0.62 4.21
C GLY A 54 4.16 -0.45 2.89
N VAL A 55 4.99 0.58 2.80
CA VAL A 55 5.66 0.95 1.54
C VAL A 55 7.12 1.32 1.78
N VAL A 56 7.94 0.99 0.78
CA VAL A 56 9.28 1.57 0.60
C VAL A 56 9.20 2.57 -0.53
N LEU A 57 9.63 3.80 -0.29
CA LEU A 57 9.52 4.88 -1.27
C LEU A 57 10.84 5.16 -1.99
N LYS A 58 10.76 5.62 -3.23
CA LYS A 58 11.88 6.25 -3.95
C LYS A 58 11.97 7.70 -3.49
N LEU A 59 13.11 8.10 -2.95
CA LEU A 59 13.32 9.46 -2.44
C LEU A 59 13.54 10.44 -3.61
N GLY A 60 12.46 11.06 -4.07
CA GLY A 60 12.47 12.09 -5.11
C GLY A 60 11.74 13.39 -4.74
N GLY A 61 11.11 13.44 -3.56
CA GLY A 61 10.32 14.58 -3.10
C GLY A 61 9.87 14.42 -1.64
N PRO A 62 9.03 15.34 -1.12
CA PRO A 62 8.57 15.31 0.26
C PRO A 62 7.71 14.08 0.56
N VAL A 63 8.13 13.26 1.52
CA VAL A 63 7.38 12.06 1.94
C VAL A 63 5.92 12.36 2.34
N PRO A 64 5.60 13.45 3.06
CA PRO A 64 4.21 13.73 3.42
C PRO A 64 3.27 13.94 2.21
N GLU A 65 3.76 14.51 1.12
CA GLU A 65 2.98 14.72 -0.11
C GLU A 65 2.69 13.39 -0.79
N VAL A 66 3.72 12.54 -0.95
CA VAL A 66 3.56 11.19 -1.49
C VAL A 66 2.58 10.37 -0.64
N VAL A 67 2.66 10.46 0.70
CA VAL A 67 1.73 9.76 1.59
C VAL A 67 0.29 10.27 1.42
N ALA A 68 0.09 11.57 1.24
CA ALA A 68 -1.24 12.13 0.99
C ALA A 68 -1.82 11.61 -0.35
N ASP A 69 -1.01 11.57 -1.40
CA ASP A 69 -1.39 11.06 -2.72
C ASP A 69 -1.73 9.57 -2.66
N LEU A 70 -0.92 8.76 -1.96
CA LEU A 70 -1.21 7.35 -1.74
C LEU A 70 -2.53 7.15 -1.00
N ARG A 71 -2.80 7.95 0.04
CA ARG A 71 -4.09 7.89 0.77
C ARG A 71 -5.27 8.22 -0.14
N ALA A 72 -5.15 9.23 -1.01
CA ALA A 72 -6.19 9.57 -1.97
C ALA A 72 -6.45 8.40 -2.94
N ARG A 73 -5.39 7.86 -3.54
CA ARG A 73 -5.46 6.78 -4.53
C ARG A 73 -6.01 5.47 -3.96
N VAL A 74 -5.71 5.16 -2.69
CA VAL A 74 -6.31 4.00 -2.00
C VAL A 74 -7.80 4.23 -1.73
N ARG A 75 -8.22 5.45 -1.38
CA ARG A 75 -9.66 5.76 -1.17
C ARG A 75 -10.49 5.68 -2.46
N GLU A 76 -9.89 5.93 -3.62
CA GLU A 76 -10.57 5.73 -4.91
C GLU A 76 -11.02 4.28 -5.11
N VAL A 77 -10.30 3.30 -4.54
CA VAL A 77 -10.60 1.87 -4.68
C VAL A 77 -11.28 1.25 -3.45
N ALA A 78 -10.95 1.73 -2.25
CA ALA A 78 -11.46 1.18 -0.99
C ALA A 78 -12.70 1.93 -0.44
N GLY A 79 -13.03 3.08 -1.02
CA GLY A 79 -14.06 3.99 -0.51
C GLY A 79 -13.51 4.98 0.53
N ASP A 80 -14.40 5.77 1.12
CA ASP A 80 -14.05 6.79 2.11
C ASP A 80 -13.78 6.18 3.49
N VAL A 81 -12.67 5.45 3.60
CA VAL A 81 -12.20 4.81 4.82
C VAL A 81 -10.89 5.42 5.33
N PRO A 82 -10.55 5.26 6.61
CA PRO A 82 -9.21 5.54 7.09
C PRO A 82 -8.17 4.68 6.34
N VAL A 83 -7.10 5.33 5.87
CA VAL A 83 -5.99 4.65 5.19
C VAL A 83 -4.71 4.96 5.95
N ASP A 84 -4.18 4.00 6.69
CA ASP A 84 -2.91 4.14 7.39
C ASP A 84 -1.74 3.73 6.50
N VAL A 85 -0.77 4.64 6.37
CA VAL A 85 0.39 4.47 5.50
C VAL A 85 1.63 4.48 6.37
N THR A 86 2.34 3.36 6.38
CA THR A 86 3.65 3.23 7.02
C THR A 86 4.73 3.24 5.94
N VAL A 87 5.59 4.26 5.97
CA VAL A 87 6.81 4.28 5.17
C VAL A 87 7.88 3.57 5.98
N THR A 88 8.23 2.34 5.59
CA THR A 88 9.18 1.50 6.34
C THR A 88 10.62 1.87 6.04
N ASP A 89 10.89 2.29 4.80
CA ASP A 89 12.22 2.68 4.34
C ASP A 89 12.13 3.59 3.10
N VAL A 90 13.26 4.17 2.71
CA VAL A 90 13.42 4.94 1.47
C VAL A 90 14.68 4.52 0.71
N VAL A 91 14.59 4.42 -0.62
CA VAL A 91 15.72 4.17 -1.51
C VAL A 91 16.06 5.44 -2.30
N LEU A 92 17.34 5.66 -2.61
CA LEU A 92 17.73 6.78 -3.47
C LEU A 92 17.35 6.49 -4.92
N ALA A 93 16.99 7.53 -5.67
CA ALA A 93 16.74 7.41 -7.09
C ALA A 93 18.04 7.01 -7.82
N GLY A 94 18.15 5.73 -8.22
CA GLY A 94 19.33 5.16 -8.87
C GLY A 94 19.79 3.80 -8.30
N ASP A 95 19.26 3.39 -7.15
CA ASP A 95 19.57 2.11 -6.49
C ASP A 95 18.63 0.97 -6.97
N ASP A 96 18.57 0.69 -8.28
CA ASP A 96 17.88 -0.50 -8.83
C ASP A 96 18.86 -1.67 -9.07
#